data_AF-A0A8S4QBG9-F1
#
_entry.id   AF-A0A8S4QBG9-F1
#
_cell.length_a   1.000
_cell.length_b   1.000
_cell.length_c   1.000
_cell.angle_alpha   90.00
_cell.angle_beta   90.00
_cell.angle_gamma   90.00
#
_symmetry.space_group_name_H-M   'P 1'
#
loop_
_entity.id
_entity.type
_entity.pdbx_description
1 polymer ?
#
loop_
_entity_poly.entity_id
_entity_poly.type
_entity_poly.pdbx_seq_one_letter_code
_entity_poly.pdbx_strand_id
1 'polypeptide(L)'
;ATPPIKNDIPSLRIFPDWGVVTYGGGQDLKDGATFLSFKSSKLHGRVVSALVEKQHKGLSWANFNPGHEHPDQNSFVFAPNGKLLVTDGLYSMKWTYTNNVMMFSPSTASKCSKPWAGQIQDCAKWLEFRRVNGVTEWMDAKIVFVSQMQGMLYLVGEAAKAYPKSLKLKSVARHLLLLNSQLLLISDHVEVATDSPLTHWSTYFNNYENKFQVLNDFSHKGAKMVIDDEEYRIIVKVADSENQPDVNITEIVSSKDGKVWTLSNLNISSNLQGRTTDIFYILHSPSITLKDVQITPHLNTKTEIKLKVNNENTLISIAHGNGDSNRGCVVHVQDSADKVIFTNQYDPSFDLDKVLAENDEKSKTTPKGTLQISIIVAIFGIYFIYKRFKLSRLKRCSSVLNKL
;
A
#
# COMPACT_ATOMS: atom_id res chain seq x y z
N ALA A 1 -20.59 21.93 -13.08
CA ALA A 1 -20.73 20.50 -12.82
C ALA A 1 -21.40 20.33 -11.46
N THR A 2 -22.53 19.63 -11.40
CA THR A 2 -23.17 19.26 -10.12
C THR A 2 -22.24 18.28 -9.39
N PRO A 3 -22.01 18.41 -8.08
CA PRO A 3 -21.25 17.41 -7.34
C PRO A 3 -21.91 16.03 -7.56
N PRO A 4 -21.13 14.95 -7.72
CA PRO A 4 -21.68 13.60 -7.61
C PRO A 4 -22.46 13.51 -6.30
N ILE A 5 -23.60 12.82 -6.31
CA ILE A 5 -24.43 12.65 -5.10
C ILE A 5 -23.52 12.12 -3.99
N LYS A 6 -23.37 12.90 -2.91
CA LYS A 6 -22.67 12.47 -1.70
C LYS A 6 -23.47 11.32 -1.11
N ASN A 7 -22.99 10.10 -1.31
CA ASN A 7 -23.53 8.94 -0.61
C ASN A 7 -22.72 8.76 0.67
N ASP A 8 -23.41 8.70 1.81
CA ASP A 8 -22.80 8.36 3.12
C ASP A 8 -22.28 6.90 3.16
N ILE A 9 -22.57 6.09 2.14
CA ILE A 9 -22.11 4.71 2.01
C ILE A 9 -20.68 4.70 1.41
N PRO A 10 -19.70 4.06 2.07
CA PRO A 10 -18.35 3.96 1.55
C PRO A 10 -18.33 3.19 0.22
N SER A 11 -17.73 3.79 -0.81
CA SER A 11 -17.64 3.16 -2.14
C SER A 11 -16.26 2.57 -2.39
N LEU A 12 -16.25 1.34 -2.94
CA LEU A 12 -15.04 0.70 -3.46
C LEU A 12 -14.75 1.21 -4.88
N ARG A 13 -13.50 1.59 -5.14
CA ARG A 13 -12.99 1.94 -6.47
C ARG A 13 -11.67 1.23 -6.72
N ILE A 14 -11.53 0.71 -7.93
CA ILE A 14 -10.31 0.04 -8.40
C ILE A 14 -9.78 0.83 -9.59
N PHE A 15 -8.51 1.19 -9.56
CA PHE A 15 -7.78 1.82 -10.65
C PHE A 15 -6.86 0.76 -11.25
N PRO A 16 -7.33 -0.04 -12.22
CA PRO A 16 -6.63 -1.26 -12.64
C PRO A 16 -5.29 -0.99 -13.31
N ASP A 17 -5.13 0.12 -14.03
CA ASP A 17 -3.86 0.51 -14.64
C ASP A 17 -2.83 0.95 -13.58
N TRP A 18 -3.25 1.83 -12.67
CA TRP A 18 -2.41 2.31 -11.58
C TRP A 18 -2.11 1.20 -10.55
N GLY A 19 -3.00 0.22 -10.43
CA GLY A 19 -2.96 -0.84 -9.41
C GLY A 19 -3.21 -0.31 -8.01
N VAL A 20 -4.22 0.56 -7.88
CA VAL A 20 -4.67 1.14 -6.61
C VAL A 20 -6.13 0.76 -6.36
N VAL A 21 -6.44 0.37 -5.13
CA VAL A 21 -7.80 0.21 -4.63
C VAL A 21 -8.05 1.29 -3.57
N THR A 22 -9.22 1.90 -3.58
CA THR A 22 -9.68 2.81 -2.53
C THR A 22 -11.08 2.44 -2.06
N TYR A 23 -11.33 2.56 -0.77
CA TYR A 23 -12.62 2.38 -0.13
C TYR A 23 -12.94 3.62 0.72
N GLY A 24 -14.16 4.15 0.58
CA GLY A 24 -14.60 5.36 1.31
C GLY A 24 -14.02 6.67 0.77
N GLY A 25 -13.44 6.67 -0.43
CA GLY A 25 -12.95 7.88 -1.08
C GLY A 25 -14.07 8.90 -1.35
N GLY A 26 -13.81 10.17 -1.00
CA GLY A 26 -14.75 11.29 -1.21
C GLY A 26 -15.77 11.50 -0.08
N GLN A 27 -15.69 10.72 1.01
CA GLN A 27 -16.46 10.97 2.22
C GLN A 27 -15.87 12.10 3.05
N ASP A 28 -16.72 12.80 3.79
CA ASP A 28 -16.28 13.76 4.80
C ASP A 28 -15.57 13.01 5.94
N LEU A 29 -14.49 13.60 6.48
CA LEU A 29 -13.77 13.05 7.63
C LEU A 29 -14.63 13.28 8.89
N LYS A 30 -15.43 12.28 9.24
CA LYS A 30 -16.32 12.26 10.42
C LYS A 30 -16.28 10.90 11.10
N ASP A 31 -16.78 10.85 12.33
CA ASP A 31 -16.91 9.61 13.08
C ASP A 31 -17.74 8.58 12.29
N GLY A 32 -17.28 7.33 12.30
CA GLY A 32 -17.85 6.24 11.50
C GLY A 32 -17.46 6.23 10.01
N ALA A 33 -16.83 7.28 9.48
CA ALA A 33 -16.28 7.26 8.12
C ALA A 33 -14.96 6.48 8.10
N THR A 34 -14.72 5.71 7.04
CA THR A 34 -13.47 4.93 6.90
C THR A 34 -12.89 5.13 5.53
N PHE A 35 -11.61 5.50 5.50
CA PHE A 35 -10.83 5.44 4.28
C PHE A 35 -9.80 4.32 4.37
N LEU A 36 -9.74 3.50 3.32
CA LEU A 36 -8.70 2.50 3.12
C LEU A 36 -8.21 2.61 1.68
N SER A 37 -6.91 2.67 1.48
CA SER A 37 -6.32 2.50 0.15
C SER A 37 -5.22 1.44 0.17
N PHE A 38 -5.00 0.79 -0.97
CA PHE A 38 -3.99 -0.23 -1.14
C PHE A 38 -3.38 -0.11 -2.54
N LYS A 39 -2.05 -0.19 -2.63
CA LYS A 39 -1.33 -0.10 -3.90
C LYS A 39 -0.47 -1.34 -4.11
N SER A 40 -0.61 -1.96 -5.28
CA SER A 40 0.29 -3.03 -5.73
C SER A 40 0.21 -3.14 -7.25
N SER A 41 1.26 -2.71 -7.95
CA SER A 41 1.27 -2.60 -9.41
C SER A 41 2.67 -2.69 -10.02
N LYS A 42 2.69 -2.79 -11.35
CA LYS A 42 3.88 -2.54 -12.14
C LYS A 42 4.31 -1.09 -12.07
N LEU A 43 5.62 -0.86 -12.18
CA LEU A 43 6.20 0.48 -12.30
C LEU A 43 5.48 1.31 -13.36
N HIS A 44 5.07 2.53 -13.02
CA HIS A 44 4.40 3.47 -13.93
C HIS A 44 3.05 3.02 -14.49
N GLY A 45 2.41 2.05 -13.85
CA GLY A 45 1.14 1.49 -14.30
C GLY A 45 1.31 0.44 -15.39
N ARG A 46 0.27 -0.38 -15.56
CA ARG A 46 0.29 -1.56 -16.43
C ARG A 46 0.41 -1.19 -17.90
N VAL A 47 -0.22 -0.10 -18.35
CA VAL A 47 -0.17 0.37 -19.73
C VAL A 47 1.26 0.76 -20.10
N VAL A 48 1.88 1.68 -19.35
CA VAL A 48 3.25 2.12 -19.66
C VAL A 48 4.24 0.97 -19.51
N SER A 49 4.13 0.21 -18.43
CA SER A 49 4.99 -0.95 -18.23
C SER A 49 4.88 -1.94 -19.40
N ALA A 50 3.67 -2.27 -19.86
CA ALA A 50 3.47 -3.16 -20.99
C ALA A 50 3.96 -2.58 -22.32
N LEU A 51 3.79 -1.27 -22.56
CA LEU A 51 4.36 -0.61 -23.74
C LEU A 51 5.88 -0.74 -23.79
N VAL A 52 6.54 -0.55 -22.64
CA VAL A 52 8.00 -0.69 -22.52
C VAL A 52 8.47 -2.13 -22.62
N GLU A 53 7.78 -3.07 -21.94
CA GLU A 53 8.09 -4.49 -21.96
C GLU A 53 7.93 -5.10 -23.36
N LYS A 54 6.83 -4.75 -24.06
CA LYS A 54 6.57 -5.19 -25.44
C LYS A 54 7.34 -4.38 -26.50
N GLN A 55 8.11 -3.35 -26.09
CA GLN A 55 8.79 -2.41 -27.00
C GLN A 55 7.85 -1.84 -28.07
N HIS A 56 6.60 -1.57 -27.70
CA HIS A 56 5.57 -1.15 -28.64
C HIS A 56 6.00 0.15 -29.33
N LYS A 57 6.14 0.11 -30.66
CA LYS A 57 6.63 1.25 -31.48
C LYS A 57 7.98 1.81 -31.00
N GLY A 58 8.84 0.95 -30.46
CA GLY A 58 10.17 1.35 -29.97
C GLY A 58 10.16 2.13 -28.66
N LEU A 59 9.03 2.18 -27.95
CA LEU A 59 8.96 2.83 -26.64
C LEU A 59 9.79 2.08 -25.60
N SER A 60 10.47 2.84 -24.75
CA SER A 60 11.31 2.35 -23.67
C SER A 60 11.22 3.26 -22.44
N TRP A 61 11.88 2.89 -21.34
CA TRP A 61 12.00 3.78 -20.17
C TRP A 61 12.71 5.10 -20.45
N ALA A 62 13.40 5.26 -21.59
CA ALA A 62 13.92 6.57 -22.01
C ALA A 62 12.81 7.57 -22.39
N ASN A 63 11.61 7.06 -22.72
CA ASN A 63 10.44 7.86 -23.11
C ASN A 63 9.54 8.23 -21.92
N PHE A 64 9.76 7.63 -20.74
CA PHE A 64 8.94 7.81 -19.54
C PHE A 64 9.80 8.25 -18.36
N ASN A 65 9.16 8.76 -17.30
CA ASN A 65 9.85 9.24 -16.10
C ASN A 65 9.11 8.86 -14.81
N PRO A 66 9.29 7.61 -14.33
CA PRO A 66 8.76 7.17 -13.04
C PRO A 66 9.59 7.65 -11.83
N GLY A 67 10.48 8.64 -11.97
CA GLY A 67 11.35 9.07 -10.87
C GLY A 67 10.61 9.57 -9.63
N HIS A 68 9.35 9.99 -9.79
CA HIS A 68 8.45 10.42 -8.72
C HIS A 68 7.71 9.27 -8.02
N GLU A 69 7.73 8.05 -8.57
CA GLU A 69 7.18 6.89 -7.88
C GLU A 69 8.01 6.50 -6.67
N HIS A 70 7.39 5.76 -5.77
CA HIS A 70 7.98 5.27 -4.54
C HIS A 70 8.19 3.76 -4.61
N PRO A 71 9.14 3.21 -3.82
CA PRO A 71 9.25 1.78 -3.54
C PRO A 71 8.15 1.35 -2.55
N ASP A 72 6.89 1.37 -2.99
CA ASP A 72 5.68 1.30 -2.16
C ASP A 72 4.70 0.19 -2.58
N GLN A 73 5.16 -0.87 -3.26
CA GLN A 73 4.25 -1.96 -3.63
C GLN A 73 3.80 -2.75 -2.40
N ASN A 74 2.51 -3.10 -2.34
CA ASN A 74 1.78 -3.56 -1.15
C ASN A 74 1.65 -2.52 -0.02
N SER A 75 1.82 -1.22 -0.30
CA SER A 75 1.52 -0.17 0.68
C SER A 75 0.01 0.01 0.86
N PHE A 76 -0.38 0.55 2.01
CA PHE A 76 -1.75 0.92 2.31
C PHE A 76 -1.81 2.19 3.16
N VAL A 77 -2.98 2.83 3.15
CA VAL A 77 -3.34 3.93 4.05
C VAL A 77 -4.64 3.54 4.72
N PHE A 78 -4.74 3.75 6.03
CA PHE A 78 -5.94 3.43 6.81
C PHE A 78 -6.31 4.59 7.73
N ALA A 79 -7.55 5.07 7.57
CA ALA A 79 -8.11 6.13 8.38
C ALA A 79 -9.51 5.73 8.89
N PRO A 80 -9.58 4.99 10.02
CA PRO A 80 -10.85 4.67 10.66
C PRO A 80 -11.43 5.90 11.38
N ASN A 81 -12.75 6.04 11.39
CA ASN A 81 -13.46 7.20 11.97
C ASN A 81 -12.97 8.57 11.44
N GLY A 82 -12.51 8.61 10.19
CA GLY A 82 -11.90 9.81 9.61
C GLY A 82 -10.58 10.25 10.26
N LYS A 83 -9.99 9.45 11.16
CA LYS A 83 -8.70 9.73 11.81
C LYS A 83 -7.57 9.00 11.12
N LEU A 84 -6.49 9.71 10.79
CA LEU A 84 -5.35 9.13 10.08
C LEU A 84 -4.52 8.25 11.02
N LEU A 85 -4.69 6.92 10.95
CA LEU A 85 -3.91 5.97 11.75
C LEU A 85 -2.63 5.54 11.03
N VAL A 86 -2.74 5.17 9.75
CA VAL A 86 -1.59 4.84 8.88
C VAL A 86 -1.67 5.71 7.63
N THR A 87 -0.60 6.46 7.34
CA THR A 87 -0.49 7.40 6.21
C THR A 87 0.69 7.04 5.32
N ASP A 88 0.73 7.61 4.12
CA ASP A 88 1.95 7.61 3.31
C ASP A 88 3.02 8.55 3.88
N GLY A 89 4.27 8.36 3.47
CA GLY A 89 5.45 9.13 3.89
C GLY A 89 5.60 10.53 3.27
N LEU A 90 4.60 11.01 2.53
CA LEU A 90 4.64 12.23 1.72
C LEU A 90 5.86 12.26 0.76
N TYR A 91 6.18 13.42 0.19
CA TYR A 91 7.32 13.56 -0.70
C TYR A 91 8.64 13.33 0.07
N SER A 92 9.39 12.26 -0.19
CA SER A 92 10.64 12.01 0.54
C SER A 92 11.73 11.42 -0.35
N MET A 93 12.89 11.10 0.25
CA MET A 93 13.86 10.19 -0.37
C MET A 93 13.15 8.86 -0.68
N LYS A 94 13.53 8.22 -1.79
CA LYS A 94 12.95 6.93 -2.23
C LYS A 94 13.58 5.80 -1.43
N TRP A 95 13.20 5.72 -0.17
CA TRP A 95 13.58 4.65 0.75
C TRP A 95 12.38 3.74 0.95
N THR A 96 12.60 2.43 0.94
CA THR A 96 11.51 1.46 1.12
C THR A 96 10.80 1.68 2.46
N TYR A 97 11.54 1.90 3.55
CA TYR A 97 10.99 2.07 4.89
C TYR A 97 10.18 3.37 5.11
N THR A 98 10.20 4.34 4.20
CA THR A 98 9.31 5.51 4.29
C THR A 98 7.91 5.24 3.73
N ASN A 99 7.65 4.01 3.28
CA ASN A 99 6.36 3.53 2.81
C ASN A 99 5.88 2.39 3.72
N ASN A 100 4.59 2.07 3.65
CA ASN A 100 3.98 1.08 4.53
C ASN A 100 4.19 -0.34 4.01
N VAL A 101 5.43 -0.83 3.93
CA VAL A 101 5.83 -2.06 3.22
C VAL A 101 6.81 -2.92 4.03
N MET A 102 7.17 -4.09 3.52
CA MET A 102 8.16 -4.99 4.13
C MET A 102 9.59 -4.76 3.61
N MET A 103 10.58 -5.10 4.42
CA MET A 103 12.01 -5.26 4.10
C MET A 103 12.54 -6.58 4.66
N PHE A 104 13.63 -7.09 4.10
CA PHE A 104 14.18 -8.41 4.43
C PHE A 104 15.69 -8.36 4.67
N SER A 105 16.19 -9.25 5.54
CA SER A 105 17.62 -9.37 5.82
C SER A 105 18.03 -10.82 6.12
N PRO A 106 19.33 -11.15 6.03
CA PRO A 106 20.42 -10.34 5.51
C PRO A 106 20.36 -10.19 3.98
N SER A 107 20.86 -9.07 3.48
CA SER A 107 21.05 -8.87 2.05
C SER A 107 22.24 -7.96 1.75
N THR A 108 22.97 -8.32 0.71
CA THR A 108 24.03 -7.50 0.11
C THR A 108 23.51 -6.59 -1.01
N ALA A 109 22.26 -6.77 -1.44
CA ALA A 109 21.67 -6.02 -2.56
C ALA A 109 21.37 -4.55 -2.21
N SER A 110 21.21 -4.23 -0.92
CA SER A 110 20.90 -2.88 -0.45
C SER A 110 22.10 -1.94 -0.55
N LYS A 111 21.87 -0.73 -1.07
CA LYS A 111 22.90 0.32 -1.16
C LYS A 111 22.97 1.19 0.09
N CYS A 112 21.87 1.33 0.83
CA CYS A 112 21.74 2.33 1.90
C CYS A 112 21.17 1.81 3.23
N SER A 113 20.62 0.59 3.28
CA SER A 113 19.92 0.07 4.46
C SER A 113 20.48 -1.25 4.97
N LYS A 114 21.72 -1.59 4.62
CA LYS A 114 22.37 -2.84 5.06
C LYS A 114 22.23 -3.03 6.59
N PRO A 115 21.90 -4.24 7.07
CA PRO A 115 21.78 -5.50 6.32
C PRO A 115 20.42 -5.71 5.63
N TRP A 116 19.51 -4.75 5.70
CA TRP A 116 18.16 -4.82 5.14
C TRP A 116 18.11 -4.43 3.66
N ALA A 117 17.38 -5.21 2.87
CA ALA A 117 17.00 -4.86 1.51
C ALA A 117 15.51 -4.57 1.42
N GLY A 118 15.19 -3.45 0.77
CA GLY A 118 13.85 -3.08 0.40
C GLY A 118 13.51 -3.46 -1.04
N GLN A 119 12.55 -2.75 -1.62
CA GLN A 119 12.16 -2.92 -3.01
C GLN A 119 13.23 -2.37 -3.93
N ILE A 120 13.30 -2.89 -5.16
CA ILE A 120 14.31 -2.47 -6.13
C ILE A 120 14.18 -0.98 -6.47
N GLN A 121 15.28 -0.37 -6.90
CA GLN A 121 15.34 1.05 -7.32
C GLN A 121 15.18 2.08 -6.18
N ASP A 122 15.21 1.63 -4.92
CA ASP A 122 15.29 2.47 -3.74
C ASP A 122 16.70 3.05 -3.50
N CYS A 123 16.91 3.76 -2.38
CA CYS A 123 18.17 4.37 -1.95
C CYS A 123 18.62 5.66 -2.68
N ALA A 124 17.70 6.41 -3.28
CA ALA A 124 18.03 7.68 -3.92
C ALA A 124 16.92 8.74 -3.77
N LYS A 125 17.22 10.00 -4.13
CA LYS A 125 16.21 11.09 -4.14
C LYS A 125 15.08 10.82 -5.15
N TRP A 126 15.43 10.21 -6.27
CA TRP A 126 14.54 9.80 -7.35
C TRP A 126 14.60 8.29 -7.47
N LEU A 127 13.49 7.67 -7.87
CA LEU A 127 13.50 6.23 -8.09
C LEU A 127 14.52 5.90 -9.18
N GLU A 128 15.37 4.90 -8.95
CA GLU A 128 16.47 4.59 -9.88
C GLU A 128 15.98 3.77 -11.08
N PHE A 129 15.27 4.42 -12.01
CA PHE A 129 14.68 3.75 -13.19
C PHE A 129 15.53 3.82 -14.47
N ARG A 130 16.65 4.54 -14.49
CA ARG A 130 17.45 4.74 -15.72
C ARG A 130 18.53 3.67 -15.88
N ARG A 131 18.62 3.09 -17.08
CA ARG A 131 19.62 2.06 -17.45
C ARG A 131 21.09 2.49 -17.31
N VAL A 132 21.37 3.79 -17.17
CA VAL A 132 22.73 4.33 -17.00
C VAL A 132 23.41 3.79 -15.72
N ASN A 133 22.62 3.28 -14.75
CA ASN A 133 23.11 2.68 -13.52
C ASN A 133 23.09 1.14 -13.51
N GLY A 134 22.95 0.47 -14.67
CA GLY A 134 22.96 -1.01 -14.73
C GLY A 134 21.69 -1.69 -14.21
N VAL A 135 20.51 -1.05 -14.32
CA VAL A 135 19.22 -1.63 -13.91
C VAL A 135 18.87 -2.83 -14.80
N THR A 136 18.90 -4.03 -14.22
CA THR A 136 18.58 -5.31 -14.88
C THR A 136 17.19 -5.84 -14.53
N GLU A 137 16.51 -5.22 -13.57
CA GLU A 137 15.23 -5.66 -13.01
C GLU A 137 14.27 -4.46 -12.90
N TRP A 138 12.99 -4.70 -13.21
CA TRP A 138 11.92 -3.71 -13.11
C TRP A 138 10.92 -4.14 -12.05
N MET A 139 10.41 -3.17 -11.30
CA MET A 139 9.46 -3.40 -10.23
C MET A 139 8.16 -3.94 -10.81
N ASP A 140 7.76 -5.12 -10.35
CA ASP A 140 6.53 -5.79 -10.75
C ASP A 140 5.79 -6.24 -9.47
N ALA A 141 4.54 -5.84 -9.38
CA ALA A 141 3.62 -6.21 -8.32
C ALA A 141 2.20 -6.11 -8.87
N LYS A 142 1.23 -6.66 -8.15
CA LYS A 142 -0.16 -6.64 -8.60
C LYS A 142 -1.13 -6.88 -7.45
N ILE A 143 -2.28 -6.25 -7.55
CA ILE A 143 -3.49 -6.70 -6.87
C ILE A 143 -3.89 -8.05 -7.49
N VAL A 144 -4.12 -9.05 -6.66
CA VAL A 144 -4.54 -10.40 -7.09
C VAL A 144 -5.97 -10.71 -6.67
N PHE A 145 -6.48 -10.07 -5.62
CA PHE A 145 -7.81 -10.31 -5.10
C PHE A 145 -8.46 -9.02 -4.61
N VAL A 146 -9.73 -8.80 -4.95
CA VAL A 146 -10.59 -7.78 -4.35
C VAL A 146 -11.99 -8.34 -4.19
N SER A 147 -12.59 -8.19 -3.02
CA SER A 147 -14.01 -8.50 -2.83
C SER A 147 -14.60 -7.65 -1.71
N GLN A 148 -15.75 -7.03 -1.98
CA GLN A 148 -16.57 -6.36 -0.98
C GLN A 148 -17.85 -7.17 -0.75
N MET A 149 -18.14 -7.53 0.50
CA MET A 149 -19.38 -8.22 0.88
C MET A 149 -19.82 -7.78 2.28
N GLN A 150 -21.13 -7.53 2.46
CA GLN A 150 -21.71 -7.21 3.77
C GLN A 150 -20.98 -6.11 4.55
N GLY A 151 -20.54 -5.05 3.86
CA GLY A 151 -19.80 -3.94 4.48
C GLY A 151 -18.33 -4.24 4.80
N MET A 152 -17.88 -5.49 4.64
CA MET A 152 -16.49 -5.88 4.73
C MET A 152 -15.77 -5.78 3.39
N LEU A 153 -14.46 -5.62 3.45
CA LEU A 153 -13.58 -5.58 2.28
C LEU A 153 -12.41 -6.52 2.47
N TYR A 154 -12.13 -7.36 1.48
CA TYR A 154 -10.95 -8.21 1.42
C TYR A 154 -10.11 -7.90 0.18
N LEU A 155 -8.83 -7.59 0.38
CA LEU A 155 -7.86 -7.26 -0.66
C LEU A 155 -6.63 -8.12 -0.50
N VAL A 156 -6.02 -8.53 -1.61
CA VAL A 156 -4.71 -9.17 -1.62
C VAL A 156 -3.84 -8.57 -2.71
N GLY A 157 -2.60 -8.22 -2.36
CA GLY A 157 -1.55 -7.88 -3.33
C GLY A 157 -0.38 -8.83 -3.24
N GLU A 158 0.33 -9.00 -4.36
CA GLU A 158 1.54 -9.80 -4.51
C GLU A 158 2.68 -8.90 -4.98
N ALA A 159 3.78 -8.89 -4.23
CA ALA A 159 4.90 -7.98 -4.47
C ALA A 159 6.28 -8.66 -4.45
N ALA A 160 6.40 -10.00 -4.49
CA ALA A 160 7.72 -10.65 -4.48
C ALA A 160 8.67 -10.11 -5.55
N LYS A 161 8.15 -9.79 -6.74
CA LYS A 161 8.92 -9.22 -7.86
C LYS A 161 9.20 -7.71 -7.76
N ALA A 162 8.73 -7.05 -6.70
CA ALA A 162 9.17 -5.71 -6.35
C ALA A 162 10.51 -5.72 -5.60
N TYR A 163 11.00 -6.90 -5.18
CA TYR A 163 12.24 -7.07 -4.44
C TYR A 163 13.36 -7.68 -5.31
N PRO A 164 14.64 -7.48 -4.95
CA PRO A 164 15.76 -8.06 -5.69
C PRO A 164 15.66 -9.59 -5.78
N LYS A 165 15.92 -10.17 -6.97
CA LYS A 165 15.90 -11.64 -7.15
C LYS A 165 16.88 -12.39 -6.24
N SER A 166 17.96 -11.74 -5.83
CA SER A 166 18.95 -12.32 -4.90
C SER A 166 18.38 -12.69 -3.54
N LEU A 167 17.23 -12.13 -3.15
CA LEU A 167 16.52 -12.47 -1.92
C LEU A 167 15.79 -13.82 -2.02
N LYS A 168 15.57 -14.33 -3.24
CA LYS A 168 14.86 -15.57 -3.54
C LYS A 168 13.47 -15.67 -2.88
N LEU A 169 12.74 -14.55 -2.89
CA LEU A 169 11.34 -14.47 -2.47
C LEU A 169 10.46 -15.11 -3.56
N LYS A 170 9.56 -16.00 -3.16
CA LYS A 170 8.54 -16.60 -4.02
C LYS A 170 7.21 -15.89 -3.90
N SER A 171 6.86 -15.46 -2.70
CA SER A 171 5.63 -14.73 -2.40
C SER A 171 5.91 -13.66 -1.34
N VAL A 172 5.42 -12.45 -1.57
CA VAL A 172 5.28 -11.39 -0.56
C VAL A 172 3.85 -10.90 -0.73
N ALA A 173 2.94 -11.65 -0.12
CA ALA A 173 1.52 -11.42 -0.24
C ALA A 173 1.03 -10.62 0.97
N ARG A 174 0.33 -9.51 0.73
CA ARG A 174 -0.34 -8.75 1.79
C ARG A 174 -1.84 -8.88 1.63
N HIS A 175 -2.47 -9.35 2.68
CA HIS A 175 -3.91 -9.50 2.81
C HIS A 175 -4.43 -8.37 3.70
N LEU A 176 -5.45 -7.64 3.25
CA LEU A 176 -6.17 -6.65 4.04
C LEU A 176 -7.63 -7.10 4.17
N LEU A 177 -8.08 -7.34 5.40
CA LEU A 177 -9.46 -7.67 5.72
C LEU A 177 -10.03 -6.59 6.64
N LEU A 178 -10.80 -5.67 6.05
CA LEU A 178 -11.58 -4.70 6.78
C LEU A 178 -12.86 -5.39 7.29
N LEU A 179 -12.88 -5.73 8.59
CA LEU A 179 -14.00 -6.42 9.23
C LEU A 179 -15.16 -5.46 9.50
N ASN A 180 -14.86 -4.21 9.80
CA ASN A 180 -15.81 -3.11 9.88
C ASN A 180 -15.06 -1.78 9.73
N SER A 181 -15.77 -0.65 9.85
CA SER A 181 -15.19 0.70 9.70
C SER A 181 -14.02 1.00 10.65
N GLN A 182 -13.86 0.24 11.72
CA GLN A 182 -12.97 0.51 12.85
C GLN A 182 -11.98 -0.62 13.15
N LEU A 183 -12.00 -1.70 12.35
CA LEU A 183 -11.17 -2.88 12.58
C LEU A 183 -10.63 -3.42 11.26
N LEU A 184 -9.32 -3.31 11.08
CA LEU A 184 -8.58 -3.84 9.95
C LEU A 184 -7.62 -4.94 10.42
N LEU A 185 -7.79 -6.15 9.88
CA LEU A 185 -6.83 -7.23 9.99
C LEU A 185 -5.92 -7.22 8.76
N ILE A 186 -4.62 -7.33 8.99
CA ILE A 186 -3.60 -7.47 7.97
C ILE A 186 -2.92 -8.82 8.18
N SER A 187 -2.70 -9.56 7.09
CA SER A 187 -1.86 -10.75 7.09
C SER A 187 -0.81 -10.62 6.00
N ASP A 188 0.46 -10.56 6.41
CA ASP A 188 1.60 -10.67 5.51
C ASP A 188 2.04 -12.13 5.43
N HIS A 189 2.01 -12.69 4.23
CA HIS A 189 2.46 -14.04 3.92
C HIS A 189 3.72 -13.98 3.07
N VAL A 190 4.81 -14.50 3.62
CA VAL A 190 6.12 -14.52 2.98
C VAL A 190 6.51 -15.97 2.68
N GLU A 191 6.75 -16.29 1.41
CA GLU A 191 7.35 -17.56 1.01
C GLU A 191 8.75 -17.30 0.43
N VAL A 192 9.76 -18.04 0.92
CA VAL A 192 11.14 -18.01 0.43
C VAL A 192 11.52 -19.32 -0.25
N ALA A 193 12.46 -19.25 -1.20
CA ALA A 193 13.10 -20.44 -1.73
C ALA A 193 13.91 -21.17 -0.64
N THR A 194 14.11 -22.48 -0.81
CA THR A 194 14.83 -23.32 0.17
C THR A 194 16.26 -22.88 0.40
N ASP A 195 16.87 -22.23 -0.59
CA ASP A 195 18.23 -21.72 -0.57
C ASP A 195 18.28 -20.18 -0.44
N SER A 196 17.20 -19.55 0.03
CA SER A 196 17.16 -18.11 0.33
C SER A 196 18.15 -17.77 1.46
N PRO A 197 18.87 -16.64 1.37
CA PRO A 197 19.77 -16.19 2.44
C PRO A 197 19.02 -15.52 3.60
N LEU A 198 17.72 -15.24 3.44
CA LEU A 198 16.97 -14.42 4.37
C LEU A 198 16.70 -15.16 5.68
N THR A 199 16.82 -14.44 6.79
CA THR A 199 16.53 -14.93 8.14
C THR A 199 15.61 -14.01 8.92
N HIS A 200 15.42 -12.76 8.50
CA HIS A 200 14.56 -11.79 9.18
C HIS A 200 13.69 -11.02 8.20
N TRP A 201 12.57 -10.53 8.74
CA TRP A 201 11.66 -9.60 8.09
C TRP A 201 11.49 -8.36 8.97
N SER A 202 11.12 -7.26 8.35
CA SER A 202 10.74 -6.00 8.99
C SER A 202 9.59 -5.39 8.20
N THR A 203 8.58 -4.86 8.89
CA THR A 203 7.43 -4.19 8.30
C THR A 203 7.32 -2.80 8.88
N TYR A 204 7.02 -1.84 8.01
CA TYR A 204 6.91 -0.44 8.38
C TYR A 204 5.47 0.05 8.28
N PHE A 205 5.03 0.83 9.27
CA PHE A 205 3.83 1.66 9.22
C PHE A 205 4.19 3.10 9.56
N ASN A 206 3.60 4.05 8.85
CA ASN A 206 3.97 5.45 8.92
C ASN A 206 2.78 6.33 9.31
N ASN A 207 3.09 7.45 9.95
CA ASN A 207 2.13 8.53 10.17
C ASN A 207 2.85 9.88 10.12
N TYR A 208 2.42 10.78 9.23
CA TYR A 208 3.07 12.09 9.07
C TYR A 208 2.52 13.16 10.04
N GLU A 209 1.41 12.88 10.73
CA GLU A 209 0.69 13.87 11.55
C GLU A 209 0.86 13.60 13.05
N ASN A 210 0.74 12.33 13.45
CA ASN A 210 0.75 11.89 14.84
C ASN A 210 1.90 10.91 15.10
N LYS A 211 2.34 10.82 16.36
CA LYS A 211 3.45 9.95 16.77
C LYS A 211 2.94 8.62 17.29
N PHE A 212 3.53 7.53 16.82
CA PHE A 212 3.36 6.23 17.46
C PHE A 212 4.03 6.23 18.84
N GLN A 213 3.51 5.36 19.71
CA GLN A 213 4.12 4.99 20.99
C GLN A 213 4.10 3.48 21.11
N VAL A 214 5.10 2.88 21.75
CA VAL A 214 5.10 1.44 22.00
C VAL A 214 3.90 1.10 22.91
N LEU A 215 3.20 0.02 22.58
CA LEU A 215 2.10 -0.45 23.39
C LEU A 215 2.66 -1.11 24.65
N ASN A 216 2.42 -0.49 25.81
CA ASN A 216 2.80 -1.02 27.12
C ASN A 216 1.67 -1.90 27.69
N ASP A 217 1.29 -2.96 26.97
CA ASP A 217 0.27 -3.93 27.37
C ASP A 217 0.92 -5.30 27.59
N PHE A 218 0.62 -5.95 28.73
CA PHE A 218 1.12 -7.30 29.03
C PHE A 218 0.54 -8.37 28.10
N SER A 219 -0.62 -8.12 27.48
CA SER A 219 -1.34 -9.09 26.67
C SER A 219 -1.00 -9.02 25.17
N HIS A 220 -0.50 -7.87 24.69
CA HIS A 220 -0.27 -7.63 23.28
C HIS A 220 1.00 -6.81 23.02
N LYS A 221 1.76 -7.22 22.01
CA LYS A 221 2.86 -6.43 21.44
C LYS A 221 2.32 -5.55 20.32
N GLY A 222 2.92 -4.39 20.13
CA GLY A 222 2.57 -3.48 19.05
C GLY A 222 2.79 -2.03 19.42
N ALA A 223 2.02 -1.16 18.80
CA ALA A 223 2.07 0.28 19.00
C ALA A 223 0.67 0.85 19.22
N LYS A 224 0.64 2.08 19.73
CA LYS A 224 -0.55 2.89 19.85
C LYS A 224 -0.31 4.30 19.34
N MET A 225 -1.38 5.01 19.12
CA MET A 225 -1.39 6.42 18.74
C MET A 225 -2.56 7.09 19.46
N VAL A 226 -2.34 8.27 20.01
CA VAL A 226 -3.42 9.08 20.59
C VAL A 226 -3.77 10.18 19.60
N ILE A 227 -5.02 10.23 19.18
CA ILE A 227 -5.56 11.23 18.24
C ILE A 227 -6.82 11.80 18.91
N ASP A 228 -6.87 13.11 19.14
CA ASP A 228 -8.01 13.76 19.83
C ASP A 228 -8.40 13.08 21.15
N ASP A 229 -7.41 12.81 22.00
CA ASP A 229 -7.54 12.10 23.29
C ASP A 229 -8.05 10.66 23.23
N GLU A 230 -8.16 10.10 22.03
CA GLU A 230 -8.59 8.73 21.78
C GLU A 230 -7.43 7.81 21.39
N GLU A 231 -7.38 6.60 21.96
CA GLU A 231 -6.31 5.63 21.71
C GLU A 231 -6.63 4.66 20.57
N TYR A 232 -5.88 4.76 19.49
CA TYR A 232 -5.87 3.83 18.37
C TYR A 232 -4.71 2.85 18.54
N ARG A 233 -4.93 1.57 18.21
CA ARG A 233 -3.95 0.50 18.46
C ARG A 233 -3.59 -0.26 17.20
N ILE A 234 -2.34 -0.70 17.15
CA ILE A 234 -1.78 -1.63 16.17
C ILE A 234 -1.17 -2.78 16.96
N ILE A 235 -1.80 -3.95 16.93
CA ILE A 235 -1.33 -5.15 17.61
C ILE A 235 -0.63 -6.04 16.59
N VAL A 236 0.53 -6.60 16.94
CA VAL A 236 1.22 -7.61 16.13
C VAL A 236 1.13 -8.99 16.77
N LYS A 237 0.93 -10.01 15.93
CA LYS A 237 1.08 -11.41 16.27
C LYS A 237 1.79 -12.14 15.14
N VAL A 238 2.57 -13.14 15.49
CA VAL A 238 3.14 -14.12 14.56
C VAL A 238 2.59 -15.50 14.94
N ALA A 239 2.52 -16.39 13.96
CA ALA A 239 1.90 -17.69 14.15
C ALA A 239 2.65 -18.58 15.17
N ASP A 240 3.97 -18.48 15.22
CA ASP A 240 4.80 -19.11 16.25
C ASP A 240 4.88 -18.22 17.51
N SER A 241 4.36 -18.73 18.63
CA SER A 241 4.35 -18.01 19.90
C SER A 241 5.73 -17.76 20.51
N GLU A 242 6.75 -18.53 20.14
CA GLU A 242 8.12 -18.33 20.64
C GLU A 242 8.83 -17.17 19.94
N ASN A 243 8.38 -16.82 18.73
CA ASN A 243 8.91 -15.70 17.99
C ASN A 243 8.24 -14.41 18.47
N GLN A 244 8.95 -13.59 19.25
CA GLN A 244 8.42 -12.32 19.75
C GLN A 244 8.89 -11.18 18.84
N PRO A 245 7.99 -10.45 18.16
CA PRO A 245 8.39 -9.33 17.32
C PRO A 245 8.94 -8.16 18.14
N ASP A 246 10.04 -7.59 17.65
CA ASP A 246 10.56 -6.32 18.14
C ASP A 246 9.73 -5.17 17.57
N VAL A 247 9.41 -4.20 18.42
CA VAL A 247 8.65 -3.01 18.04
C VAL A 247 9.50 -1.78 18.31
N ASN A 248 9.88 -1.09 17.23
CA ASN A 248 10.72 0.09 17.28
C ASN A 248 10.00 1.27 16.62
N ILE A 249 10.15 2.46 17.17
CA ILE A 249 9.57 3.69 16.61
C ILE A 249 10.69 4.68 16.38
N THR A 250 10.75 5.23 15.17
CA THR A 250 11.74 6.23 14.78
C THR A 250 11.05 7.43 14.16
N GLU A 251 11.76 8.55 14.11
CA GLU A 251 11.30 9.78 13.46
C GLU A 251 12.20 10.08 12.27
N ILE A 252 11.59 10.28 11.10
CA ILE A 252 12.30 10.63 9.88
C ILE A 252 11.93 12.07 9.52
N VAL A 253 12.88 12.98 9.69
CA VAL A 253 12.69 14.39 9.33
C VAL A 253 13.00 14.59 7.86
N SER A 254 12.08 15.21 7.15
CA SER A 254 12.24 15.58 5.73
C SER A 254 11.94 17.05 5.51
N SER A 255 12.55 17.63 4.48
CA SER A 255 12.30 19.03 4.11
C SER A 255 12.27 19.23 2.61
N LYS A 256 11.41 20.16 2.17
CA LYS A 256 11.33 20.62 0.78
C LYS A 256 10.78 22.04 0.73
N ASP A 257 11.43 22.90 -0.05
CA ASP A 257 11.00 24.28 -0.30
C ASP A 257 10.72 25.07 1.00
N GLY A 258 11.54 24.83 2.04
CA GLY A 258 11.40 25.45 3.37
C GLY A 258 10.33 24.84 4.27
N LYS A 259 9.55 23.87 3.81
CA LYS A 259 8.62 23.08 4.63
C LYS A 259 9.35 21.89 5.23
N VAL A 260 9.17 21.66 6.52
CA VAL A 260 9.70 20.51 7.27
C VAL A 260 8.51 19.71 7.79
N TRP A 261 8.60 18.39 7.72
CA TRP A 261 7.67 17.49 8.39
C TRP A 261 8.45 16.29 8.95
N THR A 262 7.86 15.66 9.96
CA THR A 262 8.42 14.50 10.63
C THR A 262 7.49 13.33 10.38
N LEU A 263 8.04 12.24 9.86
CA LEU A 263 7.33 10.99 9.70
C LEU A 263 7.58 10.11 10.93
N SER A 264 6.53 9.78 11.67
CA SER A 264 6.60 8.74 12.69
C SER A 264 6.58 7.38 12.00
N ASN A 265 7.68 6.63 12.15
CA ASN A 265 7.92 5.38 11.46
C ASN A 265 7.98 4.24 12.49
N LEU A 266 6.92 3.42 12.50
CA LEU A 266 6.82 2.20 13.27
C LEU A 266 7.46 1.06 12.47
N ASN A 267 8.50 0.45 13.03
CA ASN A 267 9.17 -0.72 12.52
C ASN A 267 8.85 -1.91 13.43
N ILE A 268 8.29 -2.96 12.84
CA ILE A 268 8.05 -4.23 13.51
C ILE A 268 8.90 -5.29 12.82
N SER A 269 9.76 -6.00 13.55
CA SER A 269 10.70 -6.95 12.95
C SER A 269 10.82 -8.23 13.75
N SER A 270 11.15 -9.33 13.07
CA SER A 270 11.38 -10.62 13.72
C SER A 270 12.06 -11.60 12.77
N ASN A 271 12.25 -12.83 13.23
CA ASN A 271 12.79 -13.92 12.41
C ASN A 271 11.76 -14.44 11.41
N LEU A 272 12.25 -14.87 10.24
CA LEU A 272 11.49 -15.74 9.33
C LEU A 272 11.43 -17.16 9.88
N GLN A 273 10.29 -17.82 9.69
CA GLN A 273 9.99 -19.17 10.19
C GLN A 273 10.06 -20.18 9.05
N GLY A 274 11.25 -20.73 8.82
CA GLY A 274 11.45 -21.70 7.75
C GLY A 274 11.14 -21.13 6.36
N ARG A 275 10.35 -21.87 5.56
CA ARG A 275 10.04 -21.49 4.17
C ARG A 275 8.89 -20.50 4.05
N THR A 276 7.98 -20.49 5.02
CA THR A 276 6.72 -19.74 4.96
C THR A 276 6.51 -19.06 6.29
N THR A 277 6.34 -17.73 6.28
CA THR A 277 6.09 -16.94 7.49
C THR A 277 4.82 -16.14 7.31
N ASP A 278 3.88 -16.30 8.24
CA ASP A 278 2.68 -15.49 8.33
C ASP A 278 2.78 -14.52 9.52
N ILE A 279 2.57 -13.24 9.25
CA ILE A 279 2.56 -12.16 10.24
C ILE A 279 1.20 -11.48 10.21
N PHE A 280 0.65 -11.20 11.40
CA PHE A 280 -0.67 -10.60 11.55
C PHE A 280 -0.58 -9.26 12.27
N TYR A 281 -1.28 -8.26 11.73
CA TYR A 281 -1.45 -6.97 12.35
C TYR A 281 -2.93 -6.66 12.51
N ILE A 282 -3.34 -6.21 13.69
CA ILE A 282 -4.73 -5.85 13.99
C ILE A 282 -4.75 -4.38 14.35
N LEU A 283 -5.31 -3.57 13.45
CA LEU A 283 -5.41 -2.13 13.58
C LEU A 283 -6.84 -1.77 13.96
N HIS A 284 -7.03 -1.07 15.07
CA HIS A 284 -8.38 -0.76 15.53
C HIS A 284 -8.53 0.57 16.26
N SER A 285 -9.75 1.11 16.18
CA SER A 285 -10.21 2.32 16.88
C SER A 285 -10.50 2.05 18.37
N PRO A 286 -10.67 3.11 19.18
CA PRO A 286 -10.96 2.98 20.62
C PRO A 286 -12.26 2.25 20.96
N SER A 287 -13.26 2.29 20.08
CA SER A 287 -14.54 1.61 20.31
C SER A 287 -14.45 0.07 20.23
N ILE A 288 -13.33 -0.45 19.72
CA ILE A 288 -13.10 -1.88 19.58
C ILE A 288 -12.39 -2.42 20.82
N THR A 289 -13.08 -3.31 21.53
CA THR A 289 -12.47 -4.14 22.57
C THR A 289 -12.03 -5.46 21.95
N LEU A 290 -10.71 -5.66 21.88
CA LEU A 290 -10.12 -6.91 21.39
C LEU A 290 -9.63 -7.77 22.57
N LYS A 291 -10.06 -9.03 22.59
CA LYS A 291 -9.60 -10.06 23.53
C LYS A 291 -9.27 -11.35 22.78
N ASP A 292 -8.52 -12.24 23.41
CA ASP A 292 -8.32 -13.63 22.99
C ASP A 292 -7.91 -13.80 21.51
N VAL A 293 -6.85 -13.09 21.09
CA VAL A 293 -6.28 -13.23 19.75
C VAL A 293 -5.48 -14.53 19.65
N GLN A 294 -6.00 -15.50 18.90
CA GLN A 294 -5.32 -16.78 18.64
C GLN A 294 -5.14 -16.97 17.14
N ILE A 295 -3.94 -17.41 16.76
CA ILE A 295 -3.59 -17.73 15.38
C ILE A 295 -3.20 -19.20 15.34
N THR A 296 -3.77 -19.93 14.40
CA THR A 296 -3.49 -21.34 14.17
C THR A 296 -3.13 -21.53 12.71
N PRO A 297 -1.83 -21.61 12.38
CA PRO A 297 -1.40 -21.90 11.01
C PRO A 297 -1.74 -23.35 10.67
N HIS A 298 -2.23 -23.59 9.45
CA HIS A 298 -2.36 -24.93 8.88
C HIS A 298 -1.40 -25.05 7.71
N LEU A 299 -0.54 -26.07 7.75
CA LEU A 299 0.56 -26.32 6.81
C LEU A 299 0.23 -25.89 5.37
N ASN A 300 0.86 -24.78 4.93
CA ASN A 300 0.87 -24.23 3.56
C ASN A 300 -0.48 -24.10 2.84
N THR A 301 -1.59 -24.05 3.56
CA THR A 301 -2.94 -24.08 2.94
C THR A 301 -3.86 -23.01 3.46
N LYS A 302 -3.88 -22.78 4.77
CA LYS A 302 -4.70 -21.76 5.38
C LYS A 302 -4.14 -21.32 6.73
N THR A 303 -4.50 -20.13 7.16
CA THR A 303 -4.33 -19.71 8.55
C THR A 303 -5.67 -19.35 9.14
N GLU A 304 -5.95 -19.92 10.31
CA GLU A 304 -7.13 -19.65 11.10
C GLU A 304 -6.81 -18.64 12.19
N ILE A 305 -7.69 -17.66 12.37
CA ILE A 305 -7.53 -16.58 13.31
C ILE A 305 -8.83 -16.50 14.11
N LYS A 306 -8.72 -16.66 15.42
CA LYS A 306 -9.84 -16.49 16.34
C LYS A 306 -9.61 -15.18 17.09
N LEU A 307 -10.62 -14.33 17.05
CA LEU A 307 -10.63 -13.03 17.72
C LEU A 307 -11.90 -12.94 18.57
N LYS A 308 -11.82 -12.35 19.74
CA LYS A 308 -12.99 -11.91 20.49
C LYS A 308 -13.11 -10.39 20.38
N VAL A 309 -14.04 -9.93 19.55
CA VAL A 309 -14.25 -8.51 19.23
C VAL A 309 -15.55 -8.07 19.90
N ASN A 310 -15.50 -7.09 20.79
CA ASN A 310 -16.68 -6.58 21.50
C ASN A 310 -17.54 -7.67 22.18
N ASN A 311 -16.87 -8.71 22.71
CA ASN A 311 -17.42 -9.93 23.30
C ASN A 311 -18.01 -10.97 22.32
N GLU A 312 -17.96 -10.75 21.02
CA GLU A 312 -18.36 -11.71 20.00
C GLU A 312 -17.16 -12.47 19.45
N ASN A 313 -17.31 -13.79 19.29
CA ASN A 313 -16.27 -14.64 18.71
C ASN A 313 -16.31 -14.55 17.19
N THR A 314 -15.18 -14.15 16.58
CA THR A 314 -14.99 -14.10 15.13
C THR A 314 -13.90 -15.09 14.74
N LEU A 315 -14.25 -16.03 13.86
CA LEU A 315 -13.33 -16.97 13.23
C LEU A 315 -13.06 -16.55 11.79
N ILE A 316 -11.80 -16.35 11.46
CA ILE A 316 -11.35 -15.96 10.12
C ILE A 316 -10.45 -17.08 9.61
N SER A 317 -10.67 -17.49 8.36
CA SER A 317 -9.84 -18.47 7.66
C SER A 317 -9.33 -17.83 6.37
N ILE A 318 -8.02 -17.59 6.31
CA ILE A 318 -7.36 -17.06 5.11
C ILE A 318 -6.70 -18.23 4.39
N ALA A 319 -7.10 -18.49 3.15
CA ALA A 319 -6.48 -19.51 2.33
C ALA A 319 -5.23 -18.95 1.63
N HIS A 320 -4.12 -19.67 1.78
CA HIS A 320 -2.83 -19.36 1.17
C HIS A 320 -2.65 -20.28 -0.03
N GLY A 321 -2.65 -19.70 -1.23
CA GLY A 321 -2.58 -20.45 -2.48
C GLY A 321 -1.47 -19.95 -3.39
N ASN A 322 -0.77 -20.90 -4.03
CA ASN A 322 0.15 -20.65 -5.13
C ASN A 322 -0.63 -20.40 -6.42
N GLY A 323 -1.13 -19.17 -6.59
CA GLY A 323 -1.82 -18.74 -7.81
C GLY A 323 -2.78 -17.57 -7.53
N ASP A 324 -2.92 -16.67 -8.51
CA ASP A 324 -3.76 -15.47 -8.40
C ASP A 324 -5.24 -15.80 -8.12
N SER A 325 -5.71 -16.98 -8.51
CA SER A 325 -7.11 -17.42 -8.37
C SER A 325 -7.42 -18.21 -7.10
N ASN A 326 -6.40 -18.70 -6.38
CA ASN A 326 -6.57 -19.64 -5.27
C ASN A 326 -6.48 -18.98 -3.88
N ARG A 327 -6.31 -17.66 -3.82
CA ARG A 327 -6.31 -16.90 -2.58
C ARG A 327 -7.75 -16.52 -2.26
N GLY A 328 -8.23 -16.93 -1.09
CA GLY A 328 -9.61 -16.70 -0.64
C GLY A 328 -9.65 -16.44 0.86
N CYS A 329 -10.74 -15.85 1.33
CA CYS A 329 -10.98 -15.64 2.75
C CYS A 329 -12.40 -16.04 3.10
N VAL A 330 -12.56 -16.72 4.22
CA VAL A 330 -13.85 -17.01 4.84
C VAL A 330 -13.85 -16.37 6.21
N VAL A 331 -14.86 -15.57 6.48
CA VAL A 331 -15.14 -14.98 7.79
C VAL A 331 -16.41 -15.61 8.32
N HIS A 332 -16.36 -16.08 9.56
CA HIS A 332 -17.48 -16.68 10.25
C HIS A 332 -17.57 -16.07 11.64
N VAL A 333 -18.67 -15.42 11.96
CA VAL A 333 -18.92 -14.90 13.30
C VAL A 333 -19.63 -16.01 14.08
N GLN A 334 -18.93 -16.63 15.02
CA GLN A 334 -19.37 -17.89 15.65
C GLN A 334 -20.62 -17.71 16.53
N ASP A 335 -20.89 -16.49 17.00
CA ASP A 335 -22.07 -16.13 17.77
C ASP A 335 -23.22 -15.57 16.90
N SER A 336 -23.06 -15.60 15.57
CA SER A 336 -24.12 -15.31 14.59
C SER A 336 -24.26 -16.46 13.58
N ALA A 337 -25.36 -16.50 12.84
CA ALA A 337 -25.51 -17.45 11.73
C ALA A 337 -24.76 -16.98 10.46
N ASP A 338 -24.06 -15.85 10.52
CA ASP A 338 -23.51 -15.19 9.36
C ASP A 338 -22.14 -15.77 8.99
N LYS A 339 -22.09 -16.31 7.78
CA LYS A 339 -20.87 -16.75 7.12
C LYS A 339 -20.66 -15.91 5.88
N VAL A 340 -19.50 -15.27 5.80
CA VAL A 340 -19.09 -14.44 4.67
C VAL A 340 -17.93 -15.12 3.95
N ILE A 341 -18.19 -15.51 2.70
CA ILE A 341 -17.20 -16.17 1.84
C ILE A 341 -16.80 -15.18 0.76
N PHE A 342 -15.57 -14.67 0.80
CA PHE A 342 -15.10 -13.75 -0.23
C PHE A 342 -14.74 -14.53 -1.50
N THR A 343 -15.32 -14.11 -2.62
CA THR A 343 -14.98 -14.58 -3.97
C THR A 343 -14.36 -13.45 -4.75
N ASN A 344 -13.33 -13.72 -5.55
CA ASN A 344 -12.61 -12.66 -6.25
C ASN A 344 -13.54 -11.90 -7.22
N GLN A 345 -13.71 -10.60 -7.01
CA GLN A 345 -14.48 -9.69 -7.87
C GLN A 345 -13.56 -8.91 -8.83
N TYR A 346 -12.26 -9.18 -8.82
CA TYR A 346 -11.26 -8.51 -9.64
C TYR A 346 -10.56 -9.49 -10.58
N ASP A 347 -10.48 -9.11 -11.85
CA ASP A 347 -9.67 -9.81 -12.84
C ASP A 347 -8.27 -9.17 -12.91
N PRO A 348 -7.21 -9.87 -12.49
CA PRO A 348 -5.84 -9.37 -12.58
C PRO A 348 -5.26 -9.43 -14.01
N SER A 349 -5.99 -9.98 -14.99
CA SER A 349 -5.54 -10.07 -16.38
C SER A 349 -5.41 -8.68 -17.02
N PHE A 350 -4.34 -8.49 -17.79
CA PHE A 350 -4.08 -7.27 -18.56
C PHE A 350 -3.86 -7.64 -20.02
N ASP A 351 -4.60 -7.00 -20.92
CA ASP A 351 -4.38 -7.12 -22.35
C ASP A 351 -4.14 -5.74 -22.96
N LEU A 352 -2.87 -5.46 -23.29
CA LEU A 352 -2.49 -4.21 -23.94
C LEU A 352 -3.16 -4.05 -25.31
N ASP A 353 -3.31 -5.12 -26.07
CA ASP A 353 -3.82 -5.04 -27.44
C ASP A 353 -5.31 -4.70 -27.43
N LYS A 354 -6.06 -5.26 -26.46
CA LYS A 354 -7.43 -4.85 -26.16
C LYS A 354 -7.53 -3.37 -25.78
N VAL A 355 -6.67 -2.88 -24.88
CA VAL A 355 -6.66 -1.47 -24.44
C VAL A 355 -6.34 -0.52 -25.61
N LEU A 356 -5.43 -0.89 -26.50
CA LEU A 356 -5.10 -0.09 -27.69
C LEU A 356 -6.27 -0.06 -28.67
N ALA A 357 -6.92 -1.19 -28.93
CA ALA A 357 -8.07 -1.29 -29.82
C ALA A 357 -9.26 -0.44 -29.36
N GLU A 358 -9.61 -0.49 -28.06
CA GLU A 358 -10.69 0.31 -27.49
C GLU A 358 -10.45 1.83 -27.63
N ASN A 359 -9.18 2.26 -27.54
CA ASN A 359 -8.82 3.68 -27.72
C ASN A 359 -8.87 4.11 -29.18
N ASP A 360 -8.44 3.25 -30.11
CA ASP A 360 -8.54 3.52 -31.54
C ASP A 360 -10.02 3.65 -31.98
N GLU A 361 -10.91 2.83 -31.42
CA GLU A 361 -12.34 2.90 -31.72
C GLU A 361 -13.00 4.19 -31.18
N LYS A 362 -12.69 4.58 -29.92
CA LYS A 362 -13.15 5.86 -29.36
C LYS A 362 -12.64 7.07 -30.14
N SER A 363 -11.44 6.99 -30.70
CA SER A 363 -10.88 8.06 -31.53
C SER A 363 -11.66 8.25 -32.84
N LYS A 364 -12.30 7.20 -33.37
CA LYS A 364 -13.09 7.22 -34.61
C LYS A 364 -14.51 7.77 -34.40
N THR A 365 -15.09 7.58 -33.21
CA THR A 365 -16.46 8.00 -32.89
C THR A 365 -16.56 9.41 -32.30
N THR A 366 -15.42 10.06 -32.01
CA THR A 366 -15.39 11.42 -31.46
C THR A 366 -15.36 12.46 -32.59
N PRO A 367 -16.27 13.45 -32.64
CA PRO A 367 -16.26 14.49 -33.67
C PRO A 367 -14.90 15.20 -33.70
N LYS A 368 -14.36 15.42 -34.91
CA LYS A 368 -13.01 15.97 -35.19
C LYS A 368 -12.69 17.31 -34.50
N GLY A 369 -13.66 18.01 -33.91
CA GLY A 369 -13.46 19.24 -33.13
C GLY A 369 -13.12 19.03 -31.64
N THR A 370 -13.27 17.82 -31.10
CA THR A 370 -13.04 17.54 -29.66
C THR A 370 -11.68 16.90 -29.37
N LEU A 371 -11.01 16.39 -30.40
CA LEU A 371 -9.75 15.65 -30.29
C LEU A 371 -8.55 16.53 -29.89
N GLN A 372 -8.62 17.86 -30.11
CA GLN A 372 -7.55 18.75 -29.66
C GLN A 372 -7.55 18.98 -28.14
N ILE A 373 -8.66 18.78 -27.42
CA ILE A 373 -8.69 19.03 -25.97
C ILE A 373 -8.30 17.77 -25.19
N SER A 374 -8.70 16.56 -25.63
CA SER A 374 -8.45 15.35 -24.84
C SER A 374 -7.01 14.84 -24.90
N ILE A 375 -6.32 15.00 -26.04
CA ILE A 375 -4.88 14.67 -26.14
C ILE A 375 -4.03 15.75 -25.46
N ILE A 376 -4.47 17.02 -25.50
CA ILE A 376 -3.84 18.09 -24.74
C ILE A 376 -4.04 17.86 -23.23
N VAL A 377 -5.15 17.35 -22.72
CA VAL A 377 -5.28 17.09 -21.27
C VAL A 377 -4.44 15.90 -20.81
N ALA A 378 -4.27 14.85 -21.63
CA ALA A 378 -3.37 13.74 -21.33
C ALA A 378 -1.87 14.12 -21.39
N ILE A 379 -1.50 15.16 -22.16
CA ILE A 379 -0.11 15.62 -22.32
C ILE A 379 0.20 16.89 -21.49
N PHE A 380 -0.77 17.78 -21.25
CA PHE A 380 -0.64 19.04 -20.51
C PHE A 380 -1.06 18.96 -19.03
N GLY A 381 -1.60 17.82 -18.56
CA GLY A 381 -1.69 17.54 -17.12
C GLY A 381 -0.34 17.69 -16.39
N ILE A 382 0.77 17.62 -17.15
CA ILE A 382 2.14 17.82 -16.67
C ILE A 382 2.62 19.29 -16.84
N TYR A 383 2.03 20.08 -17.75
CA TYR A 383 2.47 21.45 -18.02
C TYR A 383 1.91 22.47 -17.01
N PHE A 384 0.74 22.23 -16.42
CA PHE A 384 0.15 23.15 -15.44
C PHE A 384 0.84 23.12 -14.06
N ILE A 385 1.58 22.06 -13.74
CA ILE A 385 2.43 22.01 -12.53
C ILE A 385 3.75 22.76 -12.75
N TYR A 386 4.24 22.83 -14.00
CA TYR A 386 5.50 23.52 -14.31
C TYR A 386 5.36 25.05 -14.39
N LYS A 387 4.19 25.59 -14.75
CA LYS A 387 3.98 27.05 -14.87
C LYS A 387 3.63 27.75 -13.56
N ARG A 388 3.20 27.02 -12.51
CA ARG A 388 2.97 27.59 -11.17
C ARG A 388 4.26 27.81 -10.37
N PHE A 389 5.39 27.24 -10.80
CA PHE A 389 6.71 27.44 -10.18
C PHE A 389 7.56 28.55 -10.82
N LYS A 390 7.09 29.21 -11.88
CA LYS A 390 7.82 30.29 -12.58
C LYS A 390 7.17 31.67 -12.50
N LEU A 391 6.13 31.82 -11.66
CA LEU A 391 5.44 33.10 -11.40
C LEU A 391 5.79 33.74 -10.05
N SER A 392 6.73 33.17 -9.28
CA SER A 392 7.28 33.77 -8.05
C SER A 392 8.52 34.65 -8.29
N ARG A 393 8.89 34.94 -9.55
CA ARG A 393 10.03 35.82 -9.91
C ARG A 393 9.68 37.02 -10.79
N LEU A 394 8.45 37.53 -10.68
CA LEU A 394 8.03 38.81 -11.25
C LEU A 394 7.16 39.58 -10.24
N LYS A 395 7.76 39.94 -9.10
CA LYS A 395 7.32 41.05 -8.24
C LYS A 395 8.55 41.81 -7.75
N ARG A 396 9.18 42.53 -8.68
CA ARG A 396 10.11 43.62 -8.40
C ARG A 396 9.87 44.70 -9.44
N CYS A 397 8.95 45.61 -9.12
CA CYS A 397 8.89 47.02 -9.51
C CYS A 397 7.48 47.52 -9.22
N SER A 398 7.27 48.09 -8.04
CA SER A 398 6.32 49.19 -7.79
C SER A 398 6.30 49.52 -6.29
N SER A 399 7.34 50.20 -5.80
CA SER A 399 7.24 51.07 -4.62
C SER A 399 8.47 51.98 -4.51
N VAL A 400 8.66 52.87 -5.49
CA VAL A 400 9.40 54.14 -5.31
C VAL A 400 8.65 55.18 -6.12
N LEU A 401 7.59 55.72 -5.52
CA LEU A 401 6.96 57.01 -5.80
C LEU A 401 5.71 57.09 -4.94
N ASN A 402 5.92 57.40 -3.65
CA ASN A 402 5.08 58.30 -2.86
C ASN A 402 5.61 58.39 -1.42
N LYS A 403 6.33 59.49 -1.17
CA LYS A 403 6.61 60.13 0.13
C LYS A 403 7.66 59.47 1.04
N LEU A 404 8.74 60.25 1.21
CA LEU A 404 9.86 60.19 2.17
C LEU A 404 10.96 59.16 1.87
#